data_AF-A0A9E5CS21-F1
#
_entry.id   AF-A0A9E5CS21-F1
#
_cell.length_a   1.000
_cell.length_b   1.000
_cell.length_c   1.000
_cell.angle_alpha   90.00
_cell.angle_beta   90.00
_cell.angle_gamma   90.00
#
_symmetry.space_group_name_H-M   'P 1'
#
loop_
_entity.id
_entity.type
_entity.pdbx_description
1 polymer ?
#
loop_
_entity_poly.entity_id
_entity_poly.type
_entity_poly.pdbx_seq_one_letter_code
_entity_poly.pdbx_strand_id
1 'polypeptide(L)' 'LRQVLDQFDTVVLMKINRKAVEAVAQIEREGGLERCVFVRRATTEREKVVRSARELTPDDLDYFSMLTLSAPRVK' A
#
# COMPACT_ATOMS: atom_id res chain seq x y z
N LEU A 1 -9.73 6.68 2.60
CA LEU A 1 -8.60 5.84 3.07
C LEU A 1 -8.23 6.14 4.53
N ARG A 2 -7.98 7.40 4.91
CA ARG A 2 -7.74 7.78 6.33
C ARG A 2 -8.81 7.26 7.28
N GLN A 3 -10.08 7.58 7.03
CA GLN A 3 -11.20 7.05 7.82
C GLN A 3 -11.23 5.52 7.94
N VAL A 4 -10.71 4.79 6.95
CA VAL A 4 -10.63 3.32 6.98
C VAL A 4 -9.47 2.89 7.89
N LEU A 5 -8.30 3.54 7.76
CA LEU A 5 -7.14 3.29 8.62
C LEU A 5 -7.42 3.66 10.09
N ASP A 6 -8.31 4.62 10.35
CA ASP A 6 -8.74 4.98 11.71
C ASP A 6 -9.67 3.92 12.32
N GLN A 7 -10.34 3.10 11.49
CA GLN A 7 -11.33 2.10 11.93
C GLN A 7 -10.78 0.66 11.92
N PHE A 8 -9.73 0.39 11.14
CA PHE A 8 -9.19 -0.94 10.92
C PHE A 8 -7.68 -0.96 11.14
N ASP A 9 -7.19 -1.91 11.95
CA ASP A 9 -5.75 -2.10 12.20
C ASP A 9 -4.97 -2.40 10.91
N THR A 10 -5.58 -3.13 9.98
CA THR A 10 -4.95 -3.54 8.73
C THR A 10 -5.94 -3.47 7.58
N VAL A 11 -5.50 -2.84 6.48
CA VAL A 11 -6.29 -2.66 5.26
C VAL A 11 -5.55 -3.30 4.10
N VAL A 12 -6.26 -4.11 3.32
CA VAL A 12 -5.75 -4.67 2.06
C VAL A 12 -6.50 -4.02 0.90
N LEU A 13 -5.77 -3.34 0.03
CA LEU A 13 -6.26 -2.77 -1.21
C LEU A 13 -5.87 -3.68 -2.37
N MET A 14 -6.84 -4.08 -3.19
CA MET A 14 -6.61 -4.92 -4.37
C MET A 14 -6.86 -4.12 -5.66
N LYS A 15 -6.26 -4.57 -6.77
CA LYS A 15 -6.42 -3.94 -8.10
C LYS A 15 -6.10 -2.43 -8.06
N ILE A 16 -5.01 -2.12 -7.36
CA ILE A 16 -4.61 -0.75 -7.06
C ILE A 16 -4.17 -0.03 -8.34
N ASN A 17 -4.59 1.23 -8.43
CA ASN A 17 -4.23 2.12 -9.52
C ASN A 17 -3.32 3.25 -9.00
N ARG A 18 -2.85 4.08 -9.93
CA ARG A 18 -1.94 5.18 -9.61
C ARG A 18 -2.45 6.12 -8.52
N LYS A 19 -3.74 6.48 -8.57
CA LYS A 19 -4.36 7.37 -7.57
C LYS A 19 -4.34 6.76 -6.16
N ALA A 20 -4.58 5.45 -6.04
CA ALA A 20 -4.51 4.76 -4.76
C ALA A 20 -3.08 4.75 -4.20
N VAL A 21 -2.08 4.51 -5.04
CA VAL A 21 -0.67 4.53 -4.63
C VAL A 21 -0.22 5.93 -4.20
N GLU A 22 -0.59 6.97 -4.96
CA GLU A 22 -0.29 8.37 -4.59
C GLU A 22 -0.91 8.75 -3.24
N ALA A 23 -2.16 8.34 -2.99
CA ALA A 23 -2.83 8.58 -1.72
C ALA A 23 -2.15 7.84 -0.56
N VAL A 24 -1.75 6.58 -0.75
CA VAL A 24 -1.01 5.81 0.27
C VAL A 24 0.36 6.44 0.55
N ALA A 25 1.11 6.80 -0.49
CA ALA A 25 2.41 7.45 -0.35
C ALA A 25 2.31 8.82 0.33
N GLN A 26 1.19 9.53 0.18
CA GLN A 26 0.92 10.74 0.95
C GLN A 26 0.70 10.44 2.43
N ILE A 27 -0.17 9.48 2.76
CA ILE A 27 -0.44 9.11 4.17
C ILE A 27 0.85 8.60 4.85
N GLU A 28 1.65 7.80 4.15
CA GLU A 28 2.96 7.33 4.62
C GLU A 28 3.92 8.49 4.94
N ARG A 29 4.02 9.48 4.03
CA ARG A 29 4.86 10.67 4.24
C ARG A 29 4.45 11.49 5.46
N GLU A 30 3.16 11.51 5.77
CA GLU A 30 2.60 12.20 6.92
C GLU A 30 2.70 11.38 8.22
N GLY A 31 3.34 10.20 8.19
CA GLY A 31 3.50 9.34 9.36
C GLY A 31 2.23 8.56 9.75
N GLY A 32 1.21 8.57 8.89
CA GLY A 32 -0.08 7.93 9.15
C GLY A 32 -0.10 6.42 8.91
N LEU A 33 1.04 5.80 8.61
CA LEU A 33 1.19 4.35 8.43
C LEU A 33 2.35 3.84 9.28
N GLU A 34 2.12 2.72 9.96
CA GLU A 34 3.17 1.94 10.60
C GLU A 34 3.86 1.02 9.58
N ARG A 35 3.08 0.45 8.65
CA ARG A 35 3.58 -0.45 7.62
C ARG A 35 2.85 -0.25 6.31
N CYS A 36 3.60 -0.32 5.21
CA CYS A 36 3.07 -0.35 3.85
C CYS A 36 3.79 -1.44 3.05
N VAL A 37 3.07 -2.43 2.53
CA VAL A 37 3.66 -3.49 1.69
C VAL A 37 2.87 -3.61 0.40
N PHE A 38 3.53 -3.33 -0.71
CA PHE A 38 3.04 -3.58 -2.06
C PHE A 38 3.54 -4.94 -2.55
N VAL A 39 2.64 -5.74 -3.10
CA VAL A 39 2.97 -7.01 -3.74
C VAL A 39 2.36 -7.01 -5.13
N ARG A 40 3.18 -7.28 -6.15
CA ARG A 40 2.78 -7.48 -7.54
C ARG A 40 3.00 -8.92 -7.94
N ARG A 41 2.02 -9.50 -8.64
CA ARG A 41 2.03 -10.85 -9.21
C ARG A 41 2.54 -11.89 -8.19
N ALA A 42 1.95 -11.85 -7.00
CA ALA A 42 2.28 -12.75 -5.90
C ALA A 42 2.30 -14.20 -6.38
N THR A 43 3.25 -14.99 -5.88
CA THR A 43 3.44 -16.41 -6.17
C THR A 43 3.73 -16.73 -7.65
N THR A 44 4.25 -15.77 -8.42
CA THR A 44 4.67 -15.97 -9.81
C THR A 44 6.15 -15.64 -10.00
N GLU A 45 6.75 -16.05 -11.11
CA GLU A 45 8.14 -15.69 -11.47
C GLU A 45 8.38 -14.18 -11.61
N ARG A 46 7.33 -13.37 -11.73
CA ARG A 46 7.40 -11.91 -11.89
C ARG A 46 7.02 -11.16 -10.61
N GLU A 47 7.05 -11.86 -9.47
CA GLU A 47 6.73 -11.27 -8.18
C GLU A 47 7.63 -10.07 -7.88
N LYS A 48 7.03 -8.98 -7.37
CA LYS A 48 7.77 -7.85 -6.80
C LYS A 48 7.14 -7.48 -5.46
N VAL A 49 7.96 -7.38 -4.42
CA VAL A 49 7.55 -6.93 -3.09
C VAL A 49 8.28 -5.63 -2.76
N VAL A 50 7.53 -4.58 -2.42
CA VAL A 50 8.05 -3.26 -2.05
C VAL A 50 7.48 -2.88 -0.69
N ARG A 51 8.30 -2.37 0.24
CA ARG A 51 7.91 -2.10 1.64
C ARG A 51 7.66 -0.62 1.94
N SER A 52 7.49 0.19 0.91
CA SER A 52 7.09 1.59 0.98
C SER A 52 6.35 1.95 -0.30
N ALA A 53 5.22 2.66 -0.20
CA ALA A 53 4.54 3.16 -1.38
C ALA A 53 5.34 4.28 -2.07
N ARG A 54 6.30 4.89 -1.36
CA ARG A 54 7.18 5.95 -1.86
C ARG A 54 8.21 5.45 -2.88
N GLU A 55 8.48 4.14 -2.88
CA GLU A 55 9.43 3.48 -3.78
C GLU A 55 8.76 2.99 -5.08
N LEU A 56 7.43 3.09 -5.18
CA LEU A 56 6.69 2.61 -6.34
C LEU A 56 6.75 3.60 -7.49
N THR A 57 7.01 3.09 -8.68
CA THR A 57 6.94 3.84 -9.93
C THR A 57 5.66 3.48 -10.70
N PRO A 58 5.26 4.29 -11.71
CA PRO A 58 4.13 3.93 -12.57
C PRO A 58 4.25 2.55 -13.23
N ASP A 59 5.48 2.10 -13.53
CA ASP A 59 5.74 0.80 -14.17
C ASP A 59 5.53 -0.40 -13.23
N ASP A 60 5.46 -0.15 -11.92
CA ASP A 60 5.13 -1.17 -10.93
C ASP A 60 3.63 -1.47 -10.87
N LEU A 61 2.78 -0.57 -11.40
CA LEU A 61 1.33 -0.70 -11.34
C LEU A 61 0.85 -1.74 -12.34
N ASP A 62 0.46 -2.91 -11.83
CA ASP A 62 -0.05 -4.05 -12.59
C ASP A 62 -1.44 -4.43 -12.06
N TYR A 63 -2.29 -5.02 -12.92
CA TYR A 63 -3.63 -5.49 -12.51
C TYR A 63 -3.56 -6.46 -11.32
N PHE A 64 -2.56 -7.34 -11.30
CA PHE A 64 -2.32 -8.28 -10.22
C PHE A 64 -1.43 -7.67 -9.14
N SER A 65 -1.88 -6.57 -8.55
CA SER A 65 -1.18 -5.94 -7.44
C SER A 65 -2.11 -5.69 -6.25
N MET A 66 -1.51 -5.67 -5.07
CA MET A 66 -2.16 -5.37 -3.81
C MET A 66 -1.26 -4.56 -2.88
N LEU A 67 -1.89 -3.78 -2.00
CA LEU A 67 -1.26 -3.00 -0.95
C LEU A 67 -1.80 -3.43 0.40
N THR A 68 -0.91 -3.78 1.31
CA THR A 68 -1.23 -4.07 2.72
C THR A 68 -0.74 -2.92 3.57
N LEU A 69 -1.64 -2.31 4.32
CA LEU A 69 -1.40 -1.12 5.13
C LEU A 69 -1.69 -1.46 6.60
N SER A 70 -0.84 -1.04 7.53
CA SER A 70 -1.19 -1.00 8.95
C SER A 70 -1.13 0.42 9.49
N ALA A 71 -2.15 0.78 10.27
CA ALA A 71 -2.24 2.08 10.92
C ALA A 71 -1.45 2.07 12.24
N PRO A 72 -0.81 3.19 12.63
CA PRO A 72 -0.17 3.30 13.93
C PRO A 72 -1.21 3.15 15.04
N ARG A 73 -0.96 2.29 16.03
CA ARG A 73 -1.79 2.24 17.22
C ARG A 73 -1.49 3.46 18.10
N VAL A 74 -2.48 4.32 18.28
CA VAL A 74 -2.53 5.22 19.44
C VAL A 74 -2.87 4.33 20.64
N LYS A 75 -1.92 4.14 21.55
CA LYS A 75 -2.17 3.50 22.85
C LYS A 75 -2.85 4.47 23.80
#